data_AF-A0A953E3C2-F1
#
_entry.id   AF-A0A953E3C2-F1
#
_cell.length_a   1.000
_cell.length_b   1.000
_cell.length_c   1.000
_cell.angle_alpha   90.00
_cell.angle_beta   90.00
_cell.angle_gamma   90.00
#
_symmetry.space_group_name_H-M   'P 1'
#
loop_
_entity.id
_entity.type
_entity.pdbx_description
1 polymer ?
#
loop_
_entity_poly.entity_id
_entity_poly.type
_entity_poly.pdbx_seq_one_letter_code
_entity_poly.pdbx_strand_id
1 'polypeptide(L)'
;MEDATEADFAAGMGGPGPEDFANGAAALASGLVREAQALAQTAAALRAAVAVVPGDVPGGPLSDVRRQRTAIQAAAEAALRAAQLLEAAEILGGEGTAEERAERIAAAARRAGLAPATLAAPLRAASLSLDTDDGAARIAATVLAQQLAGLLRG
;
A
#
# COMPACT_ATOMS: atom_id res chain seq x y z
N MET A 1 20.92 -16.91 42.65
CA MET A 1 21.52 -17.26 41.34
C MET A 1 20.38 -17.69 40.43
N GLU A 2 19.43 -16.79 40.19
CA GLU A 2 18.21 -17.00 39.39
C GLU A 2 17.96 -15.80 38.45
N ASP A 3 18.54 -14.62 38.74
CA ASP A 3 18.39 -13.41 37.90
C ASP A 3 19.17 -13.43 36.57
N ALA A 4 20.23 -14.23 36.45
CA ALA A 4 21.05 -14.26 35.23
C ALA A 4 20.35 -14.98 34.06
N THR A 5 19.51 -15.97 34.35
CA THR A 5 18.76 -16.73 33.34
C THR A 5 17.55 -15.99 32.79
N GLU A 6 16.95 -15.08 33.56
CA GLU A 6 15.80 -14.28 33.13
C GLU A 6 16.24 -13.09 32.27
N ALA A 7 17.40 -12.48 32.58
CA ALA A 7 18.03 -11.45 31.75
C ALA A 7 18.58 -12.02 30.43
N ASP A 8 19.14 -13.24 30.42
CA ASP A 8 19.56 -13.92 29.18
C ASP A 8 18.38 -14.40 28.32
N PHE A 9 17.24 -14.78 28.93
CA PHE A 9 16.01 -15.06 28.17
C PHE A 9 15.39 -13.79 27.57
N ALA A 10 15.47 -12.65 28.27
CA ALA A 10 15.05 -11.35 27.75
C ALA A 10 16.00 -10.83 26.65
N ALA A 11 17.30 -11.13 26.73
CA ALA A 11 18.28 -10.82 25.70
C ALA A 11 18.24 -11.78 24.50
N GLY A 12 17.77 -13.01 24.70
CA GLY A 12 17.57 -14.03 23.65
C GLY A 12 16.29 -13.87 22.83
N MET A 13 15.34 -13.05 23.29
CA MET A 13 14.14 -12.61 22.56
C MET A 13 14.40 -11.27 21.86
N GLY A 14 15.55 -11.14 21.19
CA GLY A 14 15.91 -9.94 20.43
C GLY A 14 14.86 -9.66 19.35
N GLY A 15 14.23 -8.49 19.42
CA GLY A 15 13.30 -8.03 18.38
C GLY A 15 14.01 -7.85 17.02
N PRO A 16 13.25 -7.51 15.96
CA PRO A 16 13.82 -7.40 14.62
C PRO A 16 15.01 -6.43 14.57
N GLY A 17 16.08 -6.87 13.92
CA GLY A 17 17.26 -6.07 13.66
C GLY A 17 17.07 -5.13 12.45
N PRO A 18 18.07 -4.28 12.15
CA PRO A 18 17.99 -3.34 11.02
C PRO A 18 17.77 -4.01 9.67
N GLU A 19 18.37 -5.18 9.44
CA GLU A 19 18.19 -5.97 8.22
C GLU A 19 16.74 -6.47 8.08
N ASP A 20 16.12 -6.90 9.19
CA ASP A 20 14.72 -7.32 9.20
C ASP A 20 13.78 -6.15 8.86
N PHE A 21 14.11 -4.93 9.29
CA PHE A 21 13.35 -3.72 8.90
C PHE A 21 13.52 -3.38 7.43
N ALA A 22 14.71 -3.58 6.84
CA ALA A 22 14.91 -3.40 5.40
C ALA A 22 14.12 -4.44 4.60
N ASN A 23 14.23 -5.72 4.98
CA ASN A 23 13.49 -6.82 4.36
C ASN A 23 11.98 -6.65 4.54
N GLY A 24 11.55 -6.22 5.73
CA GLY A 24 10.15 -5.93 6.05
C GLY A 24 9.59 -4.77 5.24
N ALA A 25 10.37 -3.69 5.04
CA ALA A 25 10.00 -2.57 4.19
C ALA A 25 9.87 -2.99 2.72
N ALA A 26 10.79 -3.81 2.21
CA ALA A 26 10.72 -4.37 0.87
C ALA A 26 9.49 -5.29 0.69
N ALA A 27 9.19 -6.14 1.68
CA ALA A 27 8.00 -6.99 1.66
C ALA A 27 6.71 -6.17 1.65
N LEU A 28 6.64 -5.11 2.47
CA LEU A 28 5.54 -4.13 2.47
C LEU A 28 5.38 -3.44 1.12
N ALA A 29 6.47 -2.93 0.55
CA ALA A 29 6.48 -2.28 -0.75
C ALA A 29 5.95 -3.23 -1.84
N SER A 30 6.37 -4.51 -1.82
CA SER A 30 5.85 -5.52 -2.74
C SER A 30 4.33 -5.71 -2.59
N GLY A 31 3.81 -5.68 -1.36
CA GLY A 31 2.37 -5.76 -1.07
C GLY A 31 1.60 -4.58 -1.66
N LEU A 32 2.12 -3.36 -1.49
CA LEU A 32 1.53 -2.17 -2.11
C LEU A 32 1.56 -2.21 -3.64
N VAL A 33 2.63 -2.74 -4.23
CA VAL A 33 2.71 -2.93 -5.70
C VAL A 33 1.65 -3.91 -6.17
N ARG A 34 1.41 -5.03 -5.46
CA ARG A 34 0.34 -5.98 -5.80
C ARG A 34 -1.04 -5.33 -5.72
N GLU A 35 -1.31 -4.57 -4.66
CA GLU A 35 -2.58 -3.85 -4.51
C GLU A 35 -2.77 -2.77 -5.60
N ALA A 36 -1.70 -2.05 -5.94
CA ALA A 36 -1.70 -1.09 -7.04
C ALA A 36 -2.02 -1.75 -8.39
N GLN A 37 -1.43 -2.92 -8.67
CA GLN A 37 -1.71 -3.70 -9.87
C GLN A 37 -3.19 -4.12 -9.94
N ALA A 38 -3.77 -4.60 -8.83
CA ALA A 38 -5.18 -4.99 -8.78
C ALA A 38 -6.12 -3.79 -9.05
N LEU A 39 -5.80 -2.62 -8.49
CA LEU A 39 -6.54 -1.38 -8.74
C LEU A 39 -6.40 -0.91 -10.20
N ALA A 40 -5.19 -0.97 -10.76
CA ALA A 40 -4.93 -0.62 -12.15
C ALA A 40 -5.68 -1.54 -13.14
N GLN A 41 -5.71 -2.85 -12.86
CA GLN A 41 -6.50 -3.82 -13.64
C GLN A 41 -8.00 -3.54 -13.56
N THR A 42 -8.49 -3.20 -12.36
CA THR A 42 -9.90 -2.81 -12.16
C THR A 42 -10.23 -1.53 -12.94
N ALA A 43 -9.36 -0.52 -12.90
CA ALA A 43 -9.50 0.70 -13.68
C ALA A 43 -9.52 0.42 -15.19
N ALA A 44 -8.65 -0.45 -15.68
CA ALA A 44 -8.62 -0.86 -17.08
C ALA A 44 -9.90 -1.61 -17.49
N ALA A 45 -10.37 -2.53 -16.67
CA ALA A 45 -11.61 -3.28 -16.91
C ALA A 45 -12.84 -2.34 -16.95
N LEU A 46 -12.93 -1.38 -16.04
CA LEU A 46 -14.00 -0.39 -16.02
C LEU A 46 -13.97 0.51 -17.25
N ARG A 47 -12.78 0.93 -17.71
CA ARG A 47 -12.62 1.70 -18.96
C ARG A 47 -13.01 0.89 -20.19
N ALA A 48 -12.61 -0.38 -20.25
CA ALA A 48 -12.99 -1.28 -21.33
C ALA A 48 -14.51 -1.49 -21.38
N ALA A 49 -15.17 -1.60 -20.21
CA ALA A 49 -16.61 -1.78 -20.12
C ALA A 49 -17.44 -0.58 -20.61
N VAL A 50 -16.85 0.62 -20.74
CA VAL A 50 -17.51 1.82 -21.29
C VAL A 50 -16.96 2.23 -22.66
N ALA A 51 -15.97 1.52 -23.19
CA ALA A 51 -15.39 1.84 -24.49
C ALA A 51 -16.40 1.51 -25.60
N VAL A 52 -16.64 2.48 -26.49
CA VAL A 52 -17.44 2.26 -27.70
C VAL A 52 -16.51 1.73 -28.79
N VAL A 53 -16.82 0.56 -29.32
CA VAL A 53 -16.05 -0.12 -30.38
C VAL A 53 -16.79 0.05 -31.72
N PRO A 54 -16.08 0.22 -32.85
CA PRO A 54 -16.72 0.25 -34.16
C PRO A 54 -17.58 -0.99 -34.41
N GLY A 55 -18.87 -0.79 -34.68
CA GLY A 55 -19.86 -1.87 -34.83
C GLY A 55 -20.83 -2.02 -33.65
N ASP A 56 -20.62 -1.30 -32.55
CA ASP A 56 -21.56 -1.27 -31.43
C ASP A 56 -22.92 -0.67 -31.82
N VAL A 57 -23.99 -1.21 -31.22
CA VAL A 57 -25.32 -0.59 -31.23
C VAL A 57 -25.21 0.81 -30.63
N PRO A 58 -25.93 1.84 -31.13
CA PRO A 58 -25.84 3.20 -30.59
C PRO A 58 -26.00 3.21 -29.07
N GLY A 59 -24.93 3.55 -28.34
CA GLY A 59 -24.88 3.51 -26.87
C GLY A 59 -23.74 2.66 -26.27
N GLY A 60 -23.06 1.80 -27.02
CA GLY A 60 -21.97 0.96 -26.52
C GLY A 60 -22.43 -0.17 -25.57
N PRO A 61 -21.51 -0.95 -24.98
CA PRO A 61 -21.82 -2.10 -24.11
C PRO A 61 -22.60 -1.73 -22.83
N LEU A 62 -22.50 -0.48 -22.37
CA LEU A 62 -23.35 0.10 -21.33
C LEU A 62 -24.23 1.19 -21.94
N SER A 63 -25.49 0.88 -22.27
CA SER A 63 -26.40 1.85 -22.91
C SER A 63 -26.88 3.00 -22.00
N ASP A 64 -26.68 2.90 -20.68
CA ASP A 64 -27.08 3.91 -19.69
C ASP A 64 -25.94 4.91 -19.40
N VAL A 65 -26.11 6.16 -19.84
CA VAL A 65 -25.17 7.27 -19.63
C VAL A 65 -24.82 7.49 -18.16
N ARG A 66 -25.76 7.26 -17.22
CA ARG A 66 -25.47 7.40 -15.78
C ARG A 66 -24.50 6.33 -15.32
N ARG A 67 -24.70 5.08 -15.76
CA ARG A 67 -23.79 3.95 -15.44
C ARG A 67 -22.43 4.14 -16.09
N GLN A 68 -22.37 4.60 -17.33
CA GLN A 68 -21.12 4.95 -18.00
C GLN A 68 -20.34 5.99 -17.19
N ARG A 69 -20.98 7.08 -16.77
CA ARG A 69 -20.34 8.12 -15.98
C ARG A 69 -19.81 7.59 -14.64
N THR A 70 -20.60 6.77 -13.94
CA THR A 70 -20.16 6.14 -12.69
C THR A 70 -18.96 5.21 -12.91
N ALA A 71 -18.95 4.41 -13.97
CA ALA A 71 -17.83 3.53 -14.30
C ALA A 71 -16.55 4.32 -14.65
N ILE A 72 -16.67 5.43 -15.39
CA ILE A 72 -15.53 6.32 -15.68
C ILE A 72 -14.97 6.94 -14.40
N GLN A 73 -15.83 7.41 -13.50
CA GLN A 73 -15.41 7.96 -12.21
C GLN A 73 -14.70 6.91 -11.35
N ALA A 74 -15.28 5.73 -11.20
CA ALA A 74 -14.69 4.63 -10.46
C ALA A 74 -13.33 4.19 -11.05
N ALA A 75 -13.21 4.19 -12.38
CA ALA A 75 -11.95 3.88 -13.05
C ALA A 75 -10.87 4.94 -12.78
N ALA A 76 -11.25 6.23 -12.75
CA ALA A 76 -10.32 7.32 -12.43
C ALA A 76 -9.86 7.24 -10.97
N GLU A 77 -10.77 6.98 -10.04
CA GLU A 77 -10.44 6.81 -8.61
C GLU A 77 -9.53 5.60 -8.37
N ALA A 78 -9.81 4.46 -9.01
CA ALA A 78 -8.97 3.26 -8.90
C ALA A 78 -7.56 3.52 -9.47
N ALA A 79 -7.45 4.17 -10.62
CA ALA A 79 -6.16 4.53 -11.21
C ALA A 79 -5.37 5.52 -10.34
N LEU A 80 -6.03 6.51 -9.75
CA LEU A 80 -5.40 7.47 -8.85
C LEU A 80 -4.87 6.80 -7.58
N ARG A 81 -5.66 5.91 -6.97
CA ARG A 81 -5.21 5.12 -5.82
C ARG A 81 -4.05 4.22 -6.19
N ALA A 82 -4.09 3.54 -7.34
CA ALA A 82 -2.98 2.71 -7.81
C ALA A 82 -1.67 3.51 -7.93
N ALA A 83 -1.72 4.70 -8.54
CA ALA A 83 -0.55 5.57 -8.64
C ALA A 83 0.00 5.98 -7.26
N GLN A 84 -0.89 6.30 -6.31
CA GLN A 84 -0.50 6.66 -4.94
C GLN A 84 0.18 5.49 -4.20
N LEU A 85 -0.32 4.25 -4.39
CA LEU A 85 0.29 3.06 -3.81
C LEU A 85 1.67 2.76 -4.41
N LEU A 86 1.87 3.01 -5.70
CA LEU A 86 3.18 2.87 -6.34
C LEU A 86 4.19 3.88 -5.79
N GLU A 87 3.81 5.15 -5.64
CA GLU A 87 4.69 6.17 -5.07
C GLU A 87 5.04 5.87 -3.60
N ALA A 88 4.07 5.37 -2.82
CA ALA A 88 4.33 4.91 -1.45
C ALA A 88 5.28 3.70 -1.41
N ALA A 89 5.14 2.75 -2.34
CA ALA A 89 6.03 1.59 -2.45
C ALA A 89 7.47 2.00 -2.81
N GLU A 90 7.64 2.96 -3.71
CA GLU A 90 8.95 3.51 -4.07
C GLU A 90 9.64 4.16 -2.86
N ILE A 91 8.90 4.95 -2.06
CA ILE A 91 9.43 5.57 -0.85
C ILE A 91 9.83 4.53 0.20
N LEU A 92 9.05 3.44 0.35
CA LEU A 92 9.37 2.34 1.27
C LEU A 92 10.62 1.57 0.86
N GLY A 93 10.85 1.41 -0.45
CA GLY A 93 12.05 0.77 -0.98
C GLY A 93 13.33 1.58 -0.78
N GLY A 94 13.21 2.87 -0.44
CA GLY A 94 14.35 3.73 -0.12
C GLY A 94 14.79 3.66 1.35
N GLU A 95 15.97 4.22 1.60
CA GLU A 95 16.49 4.43 2.96
C GLU A 95 15.70 5.51 3.71
N GLY A 96 15.78 5.47 5.05
CA GLY A 96 15.20 6.48 5.94
C GLY A 96 14.38 5.88 7.09
N THR A 97 14.11 6.71 8.10
CA THR A 97 13.29 6.33 9.26
C THR A 97 11.80 6.24 8.89
N ALA A 98 10.98 5.73 9.82
CA ALA A 98 9.53 5.69 9.63
C ALA A 98 8.94 7.10 9.49
N GLU A 99 9.46 8.08 10.23
CA GLU A 99 9.06 9.49 10.18
C GLU A 99 9.39 10.12 8.82
N GLU A 100 10.63 9.95 8.34
CA GLU A 100 11.07 10.48 7.05
C GLU A 100 10.29 9.85 5.88
N ARG A 101 9.98 8.55 5.99
CA ARG A 101 9.11 7.86 5.01
C ARG A 101 7.68 8.40 5.08
N ALA A 102 7.11 8.54 6.28
CA ALA A 102 5.76 9.07 6.46
C ALA A 102 5.62 10.51 5.93
N GLU A 103 6.62 11.36 6.16
CA GLU A 103 6.65 12.74 5.63
C GLU A 103 6.67 12.74 4.11
N ARG A 104 7.55 11.95 3.48
CA ARG A 104 7.61 11.84 2.02
C ARG A 104 6.31 11.29 1.43
N ILE A 105 5.72 10.27 2.05
CA ILE A 105 4.44 9.68 1.64
C ILE A 105 3.30 10.70 1.79
N ALA A 106 3.28 11.46 2.89
CA ALA A 106 2.28 12.50 3.11
C ALA A 106 2.43 13.65 2.10
N ALA A 107 3.66 14.07 1.79
CA ALA A 107 3.95 15.07 0.78
C ALA A 107 3.50 14.60 -0.61
N ALA A 108 3.77 13.34 -0.98
CA ALA A 108 3.28 12.72 -2.21
C ALA A 108 1.76 12.74 -2.31
N ALA A 109 1.05 12.28 -1.27
CA ALA A 109 -0.40 12.29 -1.21
C ALA A 109 -0.97 13.72 -1.39
N ARG A 110 -0.38 14.71 -0.71
CA ARG A 110 -0.81 16.12 -0.81
C ARG A 110 -0.58 16.71 -2.21
N ARG A 111 0.54 16.40 -2.88
CA ARG A 111 0.78 16.80 -4.28
C ARG A 111 -0.28 16.25 -5.23
N ALA A 112 -0.80 15.06 -4.95
CA ALA A 112 -1.90 14.44 -5.69
C ALA A 112 -3.30 14.93 -5.27
N GLY A 113 -3.41 15.88 -4.32
CA GLY A 113 -4.68 16.39 -3.81
C GLY A 113 -5.43 15.43 -2.88
N LEU A 114 -4.71 14.47 -2.28
CA LEU A 114 -5.28 13.44 -1.41
C LEU A 114 -4.88 13.64 0.05
N ALA A 115 -5.74 13.19 0.96
CA ALA A 115 -5.44 13.17 2.39
C ALA A 115 -4.46 12.01 2.70
N PRO A 116 -3.31 12.24 3.36
CA PRO A 116 -2.35 11.18 3.70
C PRO A 116 -2.98 9.99 4.45
N ALA A 117 -3.98 10.27 5.29
CA ALA A 117 -4.69 9.26 6.08
C ALA A 117 -5.36 8.16 5.25
N THR A 118 -5.62 8.38 3.95
CA THR A 118 -6.19 7.36 3.06
C THR A 118 -5.26 6.16 2.85
N LEU A 119 -3.94 6.34 3.03
CA LEU A 119 -2.93 5.29 2.89
C LEU A 119 -2.82 4.36 4.11
N ALA A 120 -3.42 4.73 5.24
CA ALA A 120 -3.34 3.92 6.46
C ALA A 120 -4.02 2.54 6.30
N ALA A 121 -5.10 2.44 5.51
CA ALA A 121 -5.77 1.18 5.24
C ALA A 121 -4.94 0.23 4.34
N PRO A 122 -4.46 0.65 3.16
CA PRO A 122 -3.65 -0.22 2.30
C PRO A 122 -2.33 -0.64 2.95
N LEU A 123 -1.68 0.23 3.74
CA LEU A 123 -0.48 -0.15 4.50
C LEU A 123 -0.73 -1.32 5.47
N ARG A 124 -1.88 -1.30 6.17
CA ARG A 124 -2.28 -2.41 7.06
C ARG A 124 -2.68 -3.66 6.28
N ALA A 125 -3.35 -3.51 5.14
CA ALA A 125 -3.71 -4.64 4.29
C ALA A 125 -2.44 -5.33 3.74
N ALA A 126 -1.46 -4.55 3.29
CA ALA A 126 -0.18 -5.05 2.82
C ALA A 126 0.60 -5.80 3.93
N SER A 127 0.60 -5.29 5.18
CA SER A 127 1.28 -5.98 6.28
C SER A 127 0.66 -7.32 6.68
N LEU A 128 -0.62 -7.57 6.33
CA LEU A 128 -1.31 -8.83 6.59
C LEU A 128 -1.11 -9.89 5.49
N SER A 129 -0.57 -9.49 4.34
CA SER A 129 -0.43 -10.31 3.13
C SER A 129 1.00 -10.34 2.60
N LEU A 130 1.97 -10.37 3.53
CA LEU A 130 3.39 -10.35 3.24
C LEU A 130 3.84 -11.70 2.66
N ASP A 131 4.55 -11.62 1.54
CA ASP A 131 5.12 -12.76 0.82
C ASP A 131 6.57 -12.97 1.28
N THR A 132 6.73 -13.26 2.58
CA THR A 132 8.02 -13.58 3.19
C THR A 132 7.85 -14.70 4.22
N ASP A 133 8.78 -15.66 4.17
CA ASP A 133 8.88 -16.75 5.13
C ASP A 133 9.71 -16.36 6.37
N ASP A 134 10.36 -15.20 6.34
CA ASP A 134 11.12 -14.66 7.47
C ASP A 134 10.17 -14.02 8.49
N GLY A 135 10.09 -14.65 9.67
CA GLY A 135 9.27 -14.20 10.79
C GLY A 135 9.70 -12.84 11.34
N ALA A 136 11.01 -12.55 11.39
CA ALA A 136 11.53 -11.28 11.91
C ALA A 136 11.17 -10.14 10.95
N ALA A 137 11.36 -10.34 9.64
CA ALA A 137 10.93 -9.39 8.61
C ALA A 137 9.42 -9.15 8.63
N ARG A 138 8.60 -10.18 8.90
CA ARG A 138 7.14 -10.04 9.01
C ARG A 138 6.72 -9.18 10.21
N ILE A 139 7.38 -9.37 11.35
CA ILE A 139 7.16 -8.54 12.55
C ILE A 139 7.60 -7.11 12.25
N ALA A 140 8.80 -6.91 11.68
CA ALA A 140 9.33 -5.60 11.33
C ALA A 140 8.41 -4.84 10.36
N ALA A 141 7.90 -5.51 9.33
CA ALA A 141 6.93 -4.96 8.39
C ALA A 141 5.63 -4.54 9.10
N THR A 142 5.11 -5.38 10.01
CA THR A 142 3.89 -5.05 10.75
C THR A 142 4.09 -3.83 11.65
N VAL A 143 5.22 -3.75 12.36
CA VAL A 143 5.60 -2.60 13.19
C VAL A 143 5.70 -1.34 12.34
N LEU A 144 6.43 -1.40 11.23
CA LEU A 144 6.60 -0.28 10.30
C LEU A 144 5.25 0.19 9.74
N ALA A 145 4.38 -0.73 9.30
CA ALA A 145 3.05 -0.39 8.80
C ALA A 145 2.19 0.31 9.85
N GLN A 146 2.24 -0.14 11.10
CA GLN A 146 1.51 0.48 12.21
C GLN A 146 2.03 1.89 12.50
N GLN A 147 3.35 2.08 12.56
CA GLN A 147 3.98 3.40 12.77
C GLN A 147 3.59 4.38 11.66
N LEU A 148 3.76 3.98 10.40
CA LEU A 148 3.38 4.80 9.25
C LEU A 148 1.89 5.14 9.25
N ALA A 149 1.02 4.16 9.53
CA ALA A 149 -0.41 4.39 9.59
C ALA A 149 -0.83 5.33 10.74
N GLY A 150 -0.08 5.37 11.84
CA GLY A 150 -0.24 6.34 12.92
C GLY A 150 0.18 7.74 12.47
N LEU A 151 1.41 7.88 11.99
CA LEU A 151 1.99 9.15 11.52
C LEU A 151 1.16 9.81 10.40
N LEU A 152 0.58 9.02 9.50
CA LEU A 152 -0.24 9.54 8.40
C LEU A 152 -1.64 10.03 8.83
N ARG A 153 -2.09 9.69 10.04
CA ARG A 153 -3.39 10.12 10.58
C ARG A 153 -3.32 11.43 11.37
N GLY A 154 -2.14 11.83 11.81
CA GLY A 154 -1.95 12.98 12.72
C GLY A 154 -2.02 12.54 14.17
#